data_AF-A0A843WBU2-F1
#
_entry.id   AF-A0A843WBU2-F1
#
_cell.length_a   1.000
_cell.length_b   1.000
_cell.length_c   1.000
_cell.angle_alpha   90.00
_cell.angle_beta   90.00
_cell.angle_gamma   90.00
#
_symmetry.space_group_name_H-M   'P 1'
#
loop_
_entity.id
_entity.type
_entity.pdbx_description
1 polymer ?
#
loop_
_entity_poly.entity_id
_entity_poly.type
_entity_poly.pdbx_seq_one_letter_code
_entity_poly.pdbx_strand_id
1 'polypeptide(L)'
;MDAHPPGVKHYTPDHKRMWRVGRKGEARRERFDYEYANFSSDTLRRIQDYGCCFLEMKERQRWKSEEDALLRAYVKQYGPREWNLVSQRMNVPFHRDAKSCLERWKNYLKPGLKKGSLTEEEQRLVIRLQAKHGNKWKKIAAEIPGRTAKRLGKWWEVFKEKQRRELEENNKAIVEPIDQAKYDQILENFAEKLVRERQTSPFFMASPLLPPWLSTSNSPSSIGPPSPSVTLTLSPSTLPAEPVKWLQPERAADNSSVTAASQPSVSSGAPPIDMRIVSELVECCRELEEGHRAWLAHRKENAWRLKRVELQLESEKACKRREKIKEIESKVRALEEEQRLMLERIEAEYREQLLVLRRDVDAKEQKLAEQWAAKHLRLTKFLEQMASCAHANGR
;
A
#
# COMPACT_ATOMS: atom_id res chain seq x y z
N MET A 1 -41.89 -40.22 25.11
CA MET A 1 -42.39 -39.85 23.77
C MET A 1 -42.10 -38.38 23.57
N ASP A 2 -41.34 -38.12 22.51
CA ASP A 2 -41.22 -36.86 21.76
C ASP A 2 -40.70 -35.61 22.48
N ALA A 3 -39.36 -35.50 22.47
CA ALA A 3 -38.66 -34.23 22.61
C ALA A 3 -38.53 -33.55 21.23
N HIS A 4 -39.21 -32.42 21.04
CA HIS A 4 -38.96 -31.49 19.92
C HIS A 4 -38.10 -30.30 20.39
N PRO A 5 -36.99 -29.97 19.71
CA PRO A 5 -36.21 -28.76 19.99
C PRO A 5 -36.70 -27.53 19.19
N PRO A 6 -36.47 -26.30 19.67
CA PRO A 6 -36.90 -25.08 18.99
C PRO A 6 -35.92 -24.63 17.88
N GLY A 7 -36.46 -24.48 16.67
CA GLY A 7 -36.22 -23.36 15.75
C GLY A 7 -34.77 -22.93 15.43
N VAL A 8 -34.07 -23.74 14.65
CA VAL A 8 -32.88 -23.30 13.90
C VAL A 8 -33.31 -22.34 12.78
N LYS A 9 -32.99 -21.05 12.90
CA LYS A 9 -33.15 -20.08 11.80
C LYS A 9 -32.07 -20.34 10.75
N HIS A 10 -32.43 -21.07 9.70
CA HIS A 10 -31.63 -21.19 8.49
C HIS A 10 -31.48 -19.82 7.82
N TYR A 11 -30.25 -19.31 7.76
CA TYR A 11 -29.90 -18.15 6.94
C TYR A 11 -29.66 -18.64 5.51
N THR A 12 -30.68 -18.54 4.67
CA THR A 12 -30.54 -18.75 3.22
C THR A 12 -29.88 -17.51 2.59
N PRO A 13 -28.82 -17.65 1.77
CA PRO A 13 -28.30 -16.52 1.02
C PRO A 13 -29.30 -16.08 -0.04
N ASP A 14 -29.83 -14.86 0.12
CA ASP A 14 -30.78 -14.25 -0.81
C ASP A 14 -30.12 -13.98 -2.17
N HIS A 15 -30.36 -14.90 -3.11
CA HIS A 15 -29.81 -14.92 -4.48
C HIS A 15 -30.45 -13.88 -5.42
N LYS A 16 -31.01 -12.78 -4.88
CA LYS A 16 -31.63 -11.67 -5.64
C LYS A 16 -30.89 -10.33 -5.57
N ARG A 17 -29.67 -10.28 -5.03
CA ARG A 17 -28.84 -9.06 -4.98
C ARG A 17 -27.58 -9.06 -5.86
N MET A 18 -27.46 -9.99 -6.80
CA MET A 18 -26.31 -10.06 -7.72
C MET A 18 -26.64 -9.88 -9.22
N TRP A 19 -27.91 -9.63 -9.58
CA TRP A 19 -28.31 -9.43 -10.99
C TRP A 19 -28.87 -8.02 -11.30
N ARG A 20 -28.47 -6.99 -10.54
CA ARG A 20 -28.84 -5.58 -10.84
C ARG A 20 -27.63 -4.65 -11.02
N VAL A 21 -26.47 -5.20 -11.39
CA VAL A 21 -25.26 -4.43 -11.74
C VAL A 21 -24.86 -4.61 -13.21
N GLY A 22 -25.56 -5.46 -13.97
CA GLY A 22 -25.24 -5.80 -15.36
C GLY A 22 -26.03 -5.09 -16.48
N ARG A 23 -26.93 -4.13 -16.18
CA ARG A 23 -27.69 -3.39 -17.22
C ARG A 23 -27.84 -1.89 -16.94
N LYS A 24 -26.77 -1.25 -16.44
CA LYS A 24 -26.67 0.23 -16.37
C LYS A 24 -25.39 0.78 -17.02
N GLY A 25 -24.70 -0.05 -17.81
CA GLY A 25 -23.47 0.30 -18.52
C GLY A 25 -23.65 0.67 -20.00
N GLU A 26 -24.70 0.19 -20.67
CA GLU A 26 -24.89 0.40 -22.12
C GLU A 26 -25.76 1.61 -22.46
N ALA A 27 -26.77 1.97 -21.66
CA ALA A 27 -27.60 3.15 -21.90
C ALA A 27 -26.92 4.50 -21.57
N ARG A 28 -25.64 4.50 -21.21
CA ARG A 28 -24.83 5.69 -20.88
C ARG A 28 -23.84 6.07 -22.00
N ARG A 29 -23.67 5.22 -23.02
CA ARG A 29 -22.76 5.45 -24.13
C ARG A 29 -23.46 6.18 -25.29
N GLU A 30 -24.72 5.87 -25.57
CA GLU A 30 -25.48 6.54 -26.66
C GLU A 30 -26.02 7.94 -26.32
N ARG A 31 -26.02 8.35 -25.03
CA ARG A 31 -26.34 9.74 -24.64
C ARG A 31 -25.12 10.66 -24.69
N PHE A 32 -23.91 10.11 -24.75
CA PHE A 32 -22.67 10.89 -24.74
C PHE A 32 -22.28 11.43 -26.13
N ASP A 33 -22.75 10.79 -27.20
CA ASP A 33 -22.36 11.15 -28.57
C ASP A 33 -23.31 12.17 -29.24
N TYR A 34 -24.53 12.39 -28.70
CA TYR A 34 -25.47 13.40 -29.22
C TYR A 34 -25.37 14.78 -28.53
N GLU A 35 -24.73 14.86 -27.36
CA GLU A 35 -24.48 16.12 -26.63
C GLU A 35 -23.15 16.79 -27.00
N TYR A 36 -22.29 16.12 -27.76
CA TYR A 36 -20.96 16.63 -28.15
C TYR A 36 -20.97 17.48 -29.42
N ALA A 37 -22.08 17.50 -30.17
CA ALA A 37 -22.16 18.21 -31.46
C ALA A 37 -22.73 19.65 -31.38
N ASN A 38 -23.31 20.07 -30.24
CA ASN A 38 -23.95 21.39 -30.11
C ASN A 38 -23.36 22.32 -29.03
N PHE A 39 -22.16 22.02 -28.50
CA PHE A 39 -21.58 22.75 -27.36
C PHE A 39 -20.42 23.71 -27.73
N SER A 40 -20.19 23.97 -29.03
CA SER A 40 -18.95 24.63 -29.51
C SER A 40 -19.00 26.16 -29.67
N SER A 41 -20.14 26.84 -29.48
CA SER A 41 -20.20 28.31 -29.62
C SER A 41 -20.47 29.09 -28.33
N ASP A 42 -21.35 28.61 -27.45
CA ASP A 42 -21.68 29.34 -26.21
C ASP A 42 -20.64 29.19 -25.09
N THR A 43 -19.80 28.16 -25.16
CA THR A 43 -18.76 27.89 -24.17
C THR A 43 -17.53 28.78 -24.36
N LEU A 44 -17.22 29.17 -25.60
CA LEU A 44 -16.06 30.02 -25.91
C LEU A 44 -16.25 31.48 -25.48
N ARG A 45 -17.51 31.97 -25.38
CA ARG A 45 -17.78 33.32 -24.85
C ARG A 45 -17.79 33.36 -23.31
N ARG A 46 -18.01 32.23 -22.61
CA ARG A 46 -17.85 32.13 -21.15
C ARG A 46 -16.40 31.87 -20.71
N ILE A 47 -15.56 31.28 -21.56
CA ILE A 47 -14.17 30.94 -21.20
C ILE A 47 -13.27 32.18 -21.03
N GLN A 48 -13.68 33.37 -21.46
CA GLN A 48 -12.92 34.61 -21.19
C GLN A 48 -13.15 35.18 -19.78
N ASP A 49 -14.22 34.78 -19.09
CA ASP A 49 -14.50 35.19 -17.69
C ASP A 49 -14.06 34.17 -16.64
N TYR A 50 -13.69 32.95 -17.04
CA TYR A 50 -13.17 31.89 -16.15
C TYR A 50 -11.63 31.77 -16.15
N GLY A 51 -10.93 32.80 -16.61
CA GLY A 51 -9.46 32.92 -16.58
C GLY A 51 -8.83 33.18 -15.21
N CYS A 52 -9.55 33.06 -14.08
CA CYS A 52 -9.03 33.42 -12.75
C CYS A 52 -9.12 32.34 -11.66
N CYS A 53 -9.59 31.12 -11.96
CA CYS A 53 -9.74 30.07 -10.94
C CYS A 53 -9.01 28.75 -11.27
N PHE A 54 -7.91 28.84 -12.03
CA PHE A 54 -6.99 27.73 -12.26
C PHE A 54 -6.29 27.35 -10.94
N LEU A 55 -6.85 26.36 -10.26
CA LEU A 55 -6.10 25.26 -9.63
C LEU A 55 -4.85 25.66 -8.82
N GLU A 56 -5.02 26.43 -7.75
CA GLU A 56 -4.12 26.28 -6.60
C GLU A 56 -4.54 25.02 -5.83
N MET A 57 -3.86 23.91 -6.09
CA MET A 57 -3.76 22.84 -5.08
C MET A 57 -3.01 23.42 -3.89
N LYS A 58 -3.73 24.14 -3.01
CA LYS A 58 -3.21 24.62 -1.74
C LYS A 58 -2.84 23.40 -0.92
N GLU A 59 -1.56 23.05 -0.91
CA GLU A 59 -1.00 22.10 0.03
C GLU A 59 -1.56 22.43 1.42
N ARG A 60 -1.89 21.42 2.23
CA ARG A 60 -2.36 21.63 3.60
C ARG A 60 -1.20 22.18 4.44
N GLN A 61 -0.90 23.47 4.27
CA GLN A 61 0.25 24.13 4.83
C GLN A 61 0.12 24.11 6.35
N ARG A 62 1.07 23.43 6.99
CA ARG A 62 1.14 23.25 8.45
C ARG A 62 1.16 24.63 9.12
N TRP A 63 0.42 24.78 10.21
CA TRP A 63 0.45 25.99 11.02
C TRP A 63 1.75 26.03 11.84
N LYS A 64 2.51 27.12 11.71
CA LYS A 64 3.69 27.43 12.51
C LYS A 64 3.29 28.00 13.87
N SER A 65 4.19 27.90 14.85
CA SER A 65 4.00 28.47 16.20
C SER A 65 3.84 29.99 16.17
N GLU A 66 4.56 30.68 15.29
CA GLU A 66 4.46 32.12 15.01
C GLU A 66 3.06 32.51 14.53
N GLU A 67 2.54 31.79 13.52
CA GLU A 67 1.20 32.02 12.98
C GLU A 67 0.12 31.81 14.05
N ASP A 68 0.29 30.80 14.90
CA ASP A 68 -0.63 30.54 16.01
C ASP A 68 -0.58 31.64 17.08
N ALA A 69 0.58 32.26 17.32
CA ALA A 69 0.74 33.37 18.26
C ALA A 69 0.05 34.64 17.73
N LEU A 70 0.24 34.95 16.45
CA LEU A 70 -0.46 36.05 15.78
C LEU A 70 -1.97 35.84 15.80
N LEU A 71 -2.45 34.64 15.46
CA LEU A 71 -3.87 34.33 15.47
C LEU A 71 -4.48 34.49 16.88
N ARG A 72 -3.75 34.14 17.94
CA ARG A 72 -4.19 34.41 19.32
C ARG A 72 -4.26 35.90 19.65
N ALA A 73 -3.27 36.69 19.24
CA ALA A 73 -3.23 38.13 19.48
C ALA A 73 -4.41 38.83 18.77
N TYR A 74 -4.63 38.51 17.50
CA TYR A 74 -5.73 39.11 16.72
C TYR A 74 -7.11 38.70 17.25
N VAL A 75 -7.32 37.45 17.64
CA VAL A 75 -8.61 37.04 18.23
C VAL A 75 -8.84 37.67 19.60
N LYS A 76 -7.77 37.96 20.36
CA LYS A 76 -7.88 38.72 21.63
C LYS A 76 -8.28 40.18 21.39
N GLN A 77 -7.81 40.80 20.30
CA GLN A 77 -8.08 42.21 19.97
C GLN A 77 -9.47 42.42 19.34
N TYR A 78 -9.84 41.62 18.34
CA TYR A 78 -11.06 41.82 17.54
C TYR A 78 -12.22 40.90 17.96
N GLY A 79 -11.96 39.91 18.81
CA GLY A 79 -12.93 38.90 19.22
C GLY A 79 -13.21 37.83 18.14
N PRO A 80 -13.86 36.71 18.50
CA PRO A 80 -14.05 35.55 17.62
C PRO A 80 -15.20 35.71 16.60
N ARG A 81 -15.57 36.93 16.21
CA ARG A 81 -16.74 37.22 15.36
C ARG A 81 -16.35 37.58 13.92
N GLU A 82 -15.24 38.27 13.71
CA GLU A 82 -14.86 38.85 12.41
C GLU A 82 -13.62 38.20 11.79
N TRP A 83 -13.75 36.96 11.33
CA TRP A 83 -12.64 36.17 10.76
C TRP A 83 -12.08 36.72 9.45
N ASN A 84 -12.88 37.48 8.69
CA ASN A 84 -12.44 38.14 7.47
C ASN A 84 -11.43 39.25 7.78
N LEU A 85 -11.69 40.06 8.80
CA LEU A 85 -10.76 41.11 9.25
C LEU A 85 -9.47 40.51 9.81
N VAL A 86 -9.59 39.45 10.61
CA VAL A 86 -8.44 38.70 11.15
C VAL A 86 -7.59 38.12 10.01
N SER A 87 -8.22 37.53 8.99
CA SER A 87 -7.52 36.98 7.83
C SER A 87 -6.85 38.06 6.99
N GLN A 88 -7.51 39.19 6.72
CA GLN A 88 -6.92 40.31 5.96
C GLN A 88 -5.67 40.87 6.65
N ARG A 89 -5.70 41.02 7.98
CA ARG A 89 -4.54 41.48 8.77
C ARG A 89 -3.43 40.41 8.85
N MET A 90 -3.78 39.13 8.82
CA MET A 90 -2.83 38.01 8.74
C MET A 90 -2.30 37.72 7.34
N ASN A 91 -2.92 38.27 6.28
CA ASN A 91 -2.57 37.99 4.88
C ASN A 91 -1.24 38.64 4.47
N VAL A 92 -0.81 39.69 5.19
CA VAL A 92 0.39 40.47 4.87
C VAL A 92 1.70 39.66 4.97
N PRO A 93 1.82 38.60 5.80
CA PRO A 93 3.00 37.73 5.76
C PRO A 93 2.76 36.24 5.39
N PHE A 94 1.53 35.69 5.43
CA PHE A 94 1.33 34.23 5.37
C PHE A 94 0.17 33.68 4.51
N HIS A 95 -0.53 34.50 3.70
CA HIS A 95 -1.57 34.06 2.75
C HIS A 95 -2.59 33.02 3.26
N ARG A 96 -3.15 33.22 4.46
CA ARG A 96 -4.15 32.31 5.07
C ARG A 96 -5.58 32.81 4.89
N ASP A 97 -6.48 31.92 4.45
CA ASP A 97 -7.91 32.22 4.30
C ASP A 97 -8.64 32.32 5.65
N ALA A 98 -9.67 33.16 5.73
CA ALA A 98 -10.51 33.34 6.92
C ALA A 98 -11.09 32.03 7.47
N LYS A 99 -11.46 31.11 6.57
CA LYS A 99 -11.92 29.77 6.93
C LYS A 99 -10.84 28.95 7.65
N SER A 100 -9.59 29.04 7.19
CA SER A 100 -8.45 28.34 7.80
C SER A 100 -8.17 28.88 9.21
N CYS A 101 -8.19 30.20 9.39
CA CYS A 101 -8.03 30.86 10.69
C CYS A 101 -9.12 30.42 11.69
N LEU A 102 -10.38 30.42 11.24
CA LEU A 102 -11.53 29.96 12.03
C LEU A 102 -11.38 28.48 12.46
N GLU A 103 -11.03 27.61 11.52
CA GLU A 103 -10.83 26.20 11.82
C GLU A 103 -9.67 25.97 12.78
N ARG A 104 -8.56 26.70 12.62
CA ARG A 104 -7.41 26.60 13.52
C ARG A 104 -7.79 27.04 14.93
N TRP A 105 -8.50 28.15 15.05
CA TRP A 105 -8.98 28.65 16.33
C TRP A 105 -9.90 27.64 17.03
N LYS A 106 -10.97 27.20 16.35
CA LYS A 106 -11.97 26.29 16.93
C LYS A 106 -11.42 24.93 17.32
N ASN A 107 -10.44 24.41 16.58
CA ASN A 107 -9.93 23.05 16.80
C ASN A 107 -8.69 22.99 17.69
N TYR A 108 -7.88 24.06 17.78
CA TYR A 108 -6.56 24.00 18.41
C TYR A 108 -6.22 25.15 19.38
N LEU A 109 -6.72 26.37 19.12
CA LEU A 109 -6.29 27.56 19.89
C LEU A 109 -7.30 28.06 20.91
N LYS A 110 -8.58 27.67 20.80
CA LYS A 110 -9.63 28.10 21.72
C LYS A 110 -9.26 27.72 23.17
N PRO A 111 -9.35 28.67 24.13
CA PRO A 111 -9.14 28.36 25.54
C PRO A 111 -10.18 27.33 26.02
N GLY A 112 -9.75 26.37 26.83
CA GLY A 112 -10.58 25.25 27.30
C GLY A 112 -10.47 23.96 26.47
N LEU A 113 -9.64 23.94 25.42
CA LEU A 113 -9.33 22.70 24.69
C LEU A 113 -8.21 21.92 25.40
N LYS A 114 -8.48 20.67 25.76
CA LYS A 114 -7.46 19.77 26.33
C LYS A 114 -6.47 19.34 25.24
N LYS A 115 -5.23 19.80 25.34
CA LYS A 115 -4.10 19.39 24.48
C LYS A 115 -3.47 18.13 25.07
N GLY A 116 -3.58 17.00 24.37
CA GLY A 116 -3.04 15.71 24.85
C GLY A 116 -3.80 14.51 24.29
N SER A 117 -3.29 13.30 24.55
CA SER A 117 -4.00 12.03 24.29
C SER A 117 -5.38 12.03 24.99
N LEU A 118 -6.32 11.23 24.49
CA LEU A 118 -7.59 11.03 25.18
C LEU A 118 -7.31 10.18 26.42
N THR A 119 -7.82 10.63 27.57
CA THR A 119 -7.78 9.85 28.81
C THR A 119 -8.65 8.60 28.67
N GLU A 120 -8.35 7.55 29.42
CA GLU A 120 -9.07 6.28 29.32
C GLU A 120 -10.58 6.46 29.60
N GLU A 121 -10.93 7.34 30.52
CA GLU A 121 -12.32 7.71 30.84
C GLU A 121 -13.01 8.37 29.64
N GLU A 122 -12.32 9.30 28.98
CA GLU A 122 -12.80 9.95 27.75
C GLU A 122 -12.96 8.92 26.62
N GLN A 123 -12.01 7.98 26.47
CA GLN A 123 -12.07 6.93 25.44
C GLN A 123 -13.28 6.01 25.63
N ARG A 124 -13.50 5.50 26.84
CA ARG A 124 -14.69 4.69 27.17
C ARG A 124 -15.98 5.45 26.88
N LEU A 125 -16.02 6.75 27.19
CA LEU A 125 -17.17 7.60 26.90
C LEU A 125 -17.39 7.75 25.39
N VAL A 126 -16.34 7.98 24.60
CA VAL A 126 -16.44 8.05 23.13
C VAL A 126 -17.00 6.76 22.55
N ILE A 127 -16.52 5.59 23.02
CA ILE A 127 -17.00 4.29 22.54
C ILE A 127 -18.50 4.13 22.82
N ARG A 128 -18.95 4.40 24.06
CA ARG A 128 -20.38 4.32 24.43
C ARG A 128 -21.24 5.27 23.61
N LEU A 129 -20.79 6.51 23.42
CA LEU A 129 -21.54 7.52 22.66
C LEU A 129 -21.55 7.23 21.17
N GLN A 130 -20.47 6.67 20.62
CA GLN A 130 -20.43 6.21 19.23
C GLN A 130 -21.42 5.06 19.03
N ALA A 131 -21.50 4.10 19.97
CA ALA A 131 -22.48 3.02 19.89
C ALA A 131 -23.92 3.54 19.91
N LYS A 132 -24.19 4.60 20.69
CA LYS A 132 -25.53 5.21 20.83
C LYS A 132 -25.92 6.15 19.69
N HIS A 133 -24.97 6.93 19.15
CA HIS A 133 -25.24 8.03 18.22
C HIS A 133 -24.64 7.84 16.82
N GLY A 134 -23.81 6.82 16.62
CA GLY A 134 -23.05 6.59 15.39
C GLY A 134 -21.94 7.62 15.17
N ASN A 135 -21.54 7.84 13.91
CA ASN A 135 -20.46 8.75 13.53
C ASN A 135 -20.85 10.26 13.59
N LYS A 136 -21.70 10.64 14.55
CA LYS A 136 -22.19 12.00 14.76
C LYS A 136 -21.27 12.78 15.71
N TRP A 137 -20.03 13.01 15.29
CA TRP A 137 -18.95 13.58 16.13
C TRP A 137 -19.26 14.92 16.77
N LYS A 138 -20.06 15.78 16.12
CA LYS A 138 -20.49 17.07 16.71
C LYS A 138 -21.38 16.87 17.94
N LYS A 139 -22.26 15.86 17.92
CA LYS A 139 -23.13 15.52 19.04
C LYS A 139 -22.34 14.90 20.18
N ILE A 140 -21.45 13.95 19.85
CA ILE A 140 -20.55 13.32 20.82
C ILE A 140 -19.63 14.36 21.49
N ALA A 141 -19.08 15.31 20.73
CA ALA A 141 -18.24 16.37 21.28
C ALA A 141 -18.99 17.35 22.20
N ALA A 142 -20.32 17.44 22.10
CA ALA A 142 -21.10 18.25 23.04
C ALA A 142 -21.16 17.60 24.44
N GLU A 143 -21.07 16.26 24.50
CA GLU A 143 -21.11 15.49 25.75
C GLU A 143 -19.72 15.31 26.38
N ILE A 144 -18.64 15.59 25.63
CA ILE A 144 -17.25 15.49 26.10
C ILE A 144 -16.64 16.89 26.22
N PRO A 145 -16.62 17.48 27.44
CA PRO A 145 -16.13 18.84 27.61
C PRO A 145 -14.65 18.97 27.24
N GLY A 146 -14.32 20.03 26.50
CA GLY A 146 -12.95 20.35 26.12
C GLY A 146 -12.35 19.52 24.99
N ARG A 147 -13.12 18.66 24.32
CA ARG A 147 -12.69 17.89 23.14
C ARG A 147 -13.49 18.25 21.90
N THR A 148 -12.81 18.35 20.76
CA THR A 148 -13.44 18.74 19.48
C THR A 148 -13.86 17.52 18.66
N ALA A 149 -14.98 17.62 17.95
CA ALA A 149 -15.48 16.60 17.03
C ALA A 149 -14.41 16.07 16.06
N LYS A 150 -13.57 16.96 15.52
CA LYS A 150 -12.46 16.61 14.62
C LYS A 150 -11.45 15.67 15.28
N ARG A 151 -11.17 15.87 16.56
CA ARG A 151 -10.23 15.05 17.32
C ARG A 151 -10.83 13.70 17.68
N LEU A 152 -12.10 13.67 18.08
CA LEU A 152 -12.82 12.42 18.38
C LEU A 152 -12.94 11.52 17.16
N GLY A 153 -13.33 12.08 16.01
CA GLY A 153 -13.40 11.30 14.77
C GLY A 153 -12.04 10.76 14.33
N LYS A 154 -10.97 11.56 14.47
CA LYS A 154 -9.61 11.09 14.15
C LYS A 154 -9.16 9.99 15.10
N TRP A 155 -9.42 10.12 16.40
CA TRP A 155 -9.12 9.08 17.37
C TRP A 155 -9.88 7.80 17.06
N TRP A 156 -11.16 7.87 16.69
CA TRP A 156 -11.97 6.71 16.34
C TRP A 156 -11.45 5.95 15.11
N GLU A 157 -10.98 6.66 14.07
CA GLU A 157 -10.36 6.00 12.92
C GLU A 157 -9.10 5.22 13.31
N VAL A 158 -8.26 5.81 14.18
CA VAL A 158 -7.07 5.13 14.71
C VAL A 158 -7.46 3.95 15.61
N PHE A 159 -8.50 4.10 16.43
CA PHE A 159 -9.02 3.05 17.31
C PHE A 159 -9.54 1.85 16.50
N LYS A 160 -10.37 2.09 15.46
CA LYS A 160 -10.85 1.03 14.55
C LYS A 160 -9.71 0.33 13.82
N GLU A 161 -8.73 1.10 13.32
CA GLU A 161 -7.56 0.55 12.64
C GLU A 161 -6.78 -0.38 13.58
N LYS A 162 -6.55 0.05 14.82
CA LYS A 162 -5.88 -0.75 15.85
C LYS A 162 -6.64 -2.05 16.14
N GLN A 163 -7.96 -1.95 16.35
CA GLN A 163 -8.82 -3.11 16.59
C GLN A 163 -8.83 -4.09 15.42
N ARG A 164 -8.79 -3.60 14.17
CA ARG A 164 -8.71 -4.46 12.99
C ARG A 164 -7.39 -5.22 12.93
N ARG A 165 -6.27 -4.56 13.24
CA ARG A 165 -4.94 -5.21 13.28
C ARG A 165 -4.86 -6.26 14.37
N GLU A 166 -5.34 -5.95 15.57
CA GLU A 166 -5.39 -6.92 16.68
C GLU A 166 -6.24 -8.15 16.32
N LEU A 167 -7.35 -7.97 15.59
CA LEU A 167 -8.18 -9.07 15.09
C LEU A 167 -7.48 -9.89 13.99
N GLU A 168 -6.78 -9.23 13.06
CA GLU A 168 -5.99 -9.88 12.01
C GLU A 168 -4.82 -10.70 12.61
N GLU A 169 -4.13 -10.16 13.61
CA GLU A 169 -3.06 -10.86 14.35
C GLU A 169 -3.61 -12.07 15.12
N ASN A 170 -4.74 -11.92 15.81
CA ASN A 170 -5.37 -13.03 16.53
C ASN A 170 -5.88 -14.12 15.56
N ASN A 171 -6.46 -13.74 14.42
CA ASN A 171 -6.86 -14.69 13.38
C ASN A 171 -5.65 -15.41 12.76
N LYS A 172 -4.51 -14.72 12.56
CA LYS A 172 -3.28 -15.35 12.08
C LYS A 172 -2.71 -16.34 13.11
N ALA A 173 -2.73 -15.99 14.39
CA ALA A 173 -2.32 -16.87 15.48
C ALA A 173 -3.21 -18.13 15.63
N ILE A 174 -4.47 -18.08 15.19
CA ILE A 174 -5.39 -19.23 15.20
C ILE A 174 -5.21 -20.13 13.96
N VAL A 175 -4.74 -19.60 12.84
CA VAL A 175 -4.53 -20.37 11.59
C VAL A 175 -3.19 -21.14 11.61
N GLU A 176 -2.15 -20.61 12.24
CA GLU A 176 -0.82 -21.25 12.26
C GLU A 176 -0.71 -22.60 13.01
N PRO A 177 -1.50 -22.94 14.05
CA PRO A 177 -1.42 -24.25 14.71
C PRO A 177 -2.10 -25.40 13.95
N ILE A 178 -3.01 -25.10 13.01
CA ILE A 178 -3.88 -26.14 12.39
C ILE A 178 -3.24 -26.74 11.13
N ASP A 179 -2.43 -25.97 10.39
CA ASP A 179 -1.82 -26.45 9.15
C ASP A 179 -0.56 -27.30 9.40
N GLN A 180 0.18 -27.05 10.49
CA GLN A 180 1.32 -27.87 10.89
C GLN A 180 0.89 -29.28 11.30
N ALA A 181 -0.17 -29.39 12.12
CA ALA A 181 -0.70 -30.67 12.58
C ALA A 181 -1.25 -31.56 11.44
N LYS A 182 -1.82 -30.95 10.39
CA LYS A 182 -2.27 -31.68 9.20
C LYS A 182 -1.11 -32.20 8.37
N TYR A 183 -0.05 -31.40 8.20
CA TYR A 183 1.15 -31.82 7.48
C TYR A 183 1.89 -32.95 8.21
N ASP A 184 2.02 -32.84 9.53
CA ASP A 184 2.64 -33.87 10.37
C ASP A 184 1.84 -35.17 10.32
N GLN A 185 0.50 -35.10 10.37
CA GLN A 185 -0.37 -36.27 10.23
C GLN A 185 -0.28 -36.93 8.84
N ILE A 186 -0.08 -36.15 7.77
CA ILE A 186 0.13 -36.68 6.42
C ILE A 186 1.51 -37.36 6.34
N LEU A 187 2.56 -36.76 6.91
CA LEU A 187 3.92 -37.32 6.93
C LEU A 187 3.98 -38.64 7.70
N GLU A 188 3.33 -38.73 8.86
CA GLU A 188 3.26 -39.97 9.67
C GLU A 188 2.58 -41.11 8.88
N ASN A 189 1.48 -40.81 8.18
CA ASN A 189 0.71 -41.78 7.40
C ASN A 189 1.48 -42.26 6.15
N PHE A 190 2.31 -41.39 5.56
CA PHE A 190 3.24 -41.77 4.50
C PHE A 190 4.41 -42.62 5.02
N ALA A 191 4.96 -42.28 6.19
CA ALA A 191 6.03 -43.04 6.83
C ALA A 191 5.57 -44.45 7.23
N GLU A 192 4.37 -44.60 7.79
CA GLU A 192 3.78 -45.91 8.10
C GLU A 192 3.61 -46.78 6.85
N LYS A 193 3.17 -46.20 5.72
CA LYS A 193 3.04 -46.94 4.45
C LYS A 193 4.38 -47.46 3.94
N LEU A 194 5.45 -46.67 4.00
CA LEU A 194 6.78 -47.08 3.55
C LEU A 194 7.41 -48.15 4.44
N VAL A 195 7.12 -48.14 5.74
CA VAL A 195 7.63 -49.16 6.68
C VAL A 195 6.84 -50.47 6.58
N ARG A 196 5.53 -50.41 6.30
CA ARG A 196 4.67 -51.61 6.16
C ARG A 196 4.89 -52.34 4.85
N GLU A 197 5.19 -51.62 3.76
CA GLU A 197 5.47 -52.21 2.44
C GLU A 197 6.82 -52.95 2.37
N ARG A 198 7.75 -52.67 3.30
CA ARG A 198 9.07 -53.32 3.35
C ARG A 198 9.10 -54.62 4.19
N GLN A 199 8.02 -54.96 4.90
CA GLN A 199 8.01 -56.11 5.83
C GLN A 199 7.20 -57.34 5.36
N THR A 200 6.58 -57.33 4.18
CA THR A 200 5.92 -58.52 3.64
C THR A 200 6.44 -58.89 2.25
N SER A 201 7.59 -59.54 2.20
CA SER A 201 7.91 -60.45 1.10
C SER A 201 8.96 -61.48 1.51
N PRO A 202 8.63 -62.78 1.57
CA PRO A 202 9.57 -63.81 1.17
C PRO A 202 9.42 -64.08 -0.33
N PHE A 203 10.54 -64.00 -1.03
CA PHE A 203 10.93 -64.71 -2.26
C PHE A 203 9.85 -65.03 -3.31
N PHE A 204 9.99 -64.47 -4.52
CA PHE A 204 10.13 -65.22 -5.78
C PHE A 204 10.57 -64.26 -6.92
N MET A 205 11.30 -64.79 -7.89
CA MET A 205 12.01 -64.09 -8.97
C MET A 205 11.06 -63.47 -10.01
N ALA A 206 11.27 -62.20 -10.37
CA ALA A 206 11.07 -61.68 -11.73
C ALA A 206 11.59 -60.23 -11.85
N SER A 207 12.21 -59.95 -12.99
CA SER A 207 12.89 -58.71 -13.39
C SER A 207 12.06 -57.42 -13.27
N PRO A 208 12.67 -56.26 -12.96
CA PRO A 208 12.05 -54.96 -13.21
C PRO A 208 12.47 -54.42 -14.59
N LEU A 209 11.46 -54.06 -15.39
CA LEU A 209 11.61 -53.22 -16.57
C LEU A 209 12.05 -51.82 -16.13
N LEU A 210 13.19 -51.36 -16.64
CA LEU A 210 13.67 -49.99 -16.46
C LEU A 210 12.89 -49.01 -17.36
N PRO A 211 12.62 -47.76 -16.92
CA PRO A 211 12.06 -46.72 -17.78
C PRO A 211 13.02 -46.29 -18.89
N PRO A 212 12.53 -45.85 -20.07
CA PRO A 212 13.30 -45.75 -21.32
C PRO A 212 14.37 -44.65 -21.46
N TRP A 213 14.87 -44.03 -20.38
CA TRP A 213 15.78 -42.87 -20.49
C TRP A 213 17.19 -43.09 -19.91
N LEU A 214 17.55 -44.32 -19.53
CA LEU A 214 18.93 -44.72 -19.26
C LEU A 214 19.43 -45.70 -20.33
N SER A 215 19.74 -45.18 -21.52
CA SER A 215 20.59 -45.87 -22.49
C SER A 215 21.27 -44.84 -23.39
N THR A 216 22.52 -44.54 -23.07
CA THR A 216 23.47 -43.81 -23.91
C THR A 216 24.36 -44.80 -24.64
N SER A 217 24.41 -44.75 -25.98
CA SER A 217 25.66 -44.87 -26.75
C SER A 217 25.47 -44.64 -28.26
N ASN A 218 26.40 -43.85 -28.79
CA ASN A 218 26.97 -43.82 -30.15
C ASN A 218 26.24 -43.11 -31.32
N SER A 219 26.91 -42.02 -31.72
CA SER A 219 26.90 -41.17 -32.93
C SER A 219 26.93 -41.93 -34.27
N PRO A 220 26.81 -41.28 -35.47
CA PRO A 220 26.89 -39.84 -35.74
C PRO A 220 25.89 -39.24 -36.77
N SER A 221 25.96 -37.90 -36.85
CA SER A 221 25.74 -37.02 -38.01
C SER A 221 24.44 -36.19 -38.11
N SER A 222 24.70 -34.88 -38.24
CA SER A 222 23.99 -33.87 -39.04
C SER A 222 22.93 -32.97 -38.38
N ILE A 223 23.38 -31.75 -38.07
CA ILE A 223 22.76 -30.43 -38.33
C ILE A 223 21.45 -30.07 -37.59
N GLY A 224 21.57 -29.11 -36.67
CA GLY A 224 20.48 -28.23 -36.22
C GLY A 224 20.87 -27.36 -35.01
N PRO A 225 20.92 -26.01 -35.12
CA PRO A 225 21.26 -25.14 -34.00
C PRO A 225 20.01 -24.69 -33.18
N PRO A 226 20.22 -24.06 -32.00
CA PRO A 226 19.26 -24.02 -30.89
C PRO A 226 18.48 -22.70 -30.69
N SER A 227 17.53 -22.79 -29.75
CA SER A 227 16.67 -21.78 -29.10
C SER A 227 17.13 -20.30 -29.08
N PRO A 228 16.20 -19.32 -29.19
CA PRO A 228 16.52 -17.90 -29.12
C PRO A 228 16.59 -17.38 -27.67
N SER A 229 17.77 -16.89 -27.27
CA SER A 229 17.94 -15.94 -26.17
C SER A 229 17.82 -14.52 -26.71
N VAL A 230 17.00 -13.67 -26.08
CA VAL A 230 16.84 -12.26 -26.45
C VAL A 230 17.72 -11.41 -25.54
N THR A 231 18.83 -10.91 -26.09
CA THR A 231 19.65 -9.86 -25.49
C THR A 231 19.38 -8.56 -26.26
N LEU A 232 18.89 -7.53 -25.57
CA LEU A 232 18.65 -6.21 -26.12
C LEU A 232 19.95 -5.39 -26.10
N THR A 233 20.50 -5.11 -27.27
CA THR A 233 21.58 -4.12 -27.44
C THR A 233 21.03 -2.86 -28.09
N LEU A 234 21.27 -1.75 -27.42
CA LEU A 234 20.99 -0.37 -27.82
C LEU A 234 21.97 0.07 -28.91
N SER A 235 21.49 0.71 -30.00
CA SER A 235 21.94 2.04 -30.45
C SER A 235 21.40 2.43 -31.84
N PRO A 236 21.33 3.75 -32.14
CA PRO A 236 20.45 4.32 -33.15
C PRO A 236 21.17 4.55 -34.49
N SER A 237 20.41 4.63 -35.58
CA SER A 237 20.92 5.21 -36.83
C SER A 237 19.82 5.98 -37.55
N THR A 238 20.00 7.29 -37.46
CA THR A 238 19.50 8.38 -38.29
C THR A 238 19.63 8.11 -39.78
N LEU A 239 18.56 8.33 -40.56
CA LEU A 239 18.59 8.94 -41.89
C LEU A 239 17.23 9.61 -42.19
N PRO A 240 17.20 10.61 -43.10
CA PRO A 240 16.28 11.74 -43.04
C PRO A 240 14.97 11.50 -43.78
N ALA A 241 13.89 12.06 -43.25
CA ALA A 241 12.59 12.13 -43.91
C ALA A 241 12.59 13.23 -44.98
N GLU A 242 12.17 12.88 -46.19
CA GLU A 242 11.82 13.83 -47.25
C GLU A 242 10.57 14.65 -46.87
N PRO A 243 10.52 15.95 -47.22
CA PRO A 243 9.32 16.76 -46.97
C PRO A 243 8.28 16.57 -48.08
N VAL A 244 7.14 15.99 -47.70
CA VAL A 244 5.91 15.97 -48.49
C VAL A 244 5.39 17.41 -48.64
N LYS A 245 5.29 17.86 -49.89
CA LYS A 245 4.78 19.16 -50.32
C LYS A 245 3.25 19.17 -50.31
N TRP A 246 2.60 19.71 -49.27
CA TRP A 246 1.25 20.28 -49.41
C TRP A 246 1.04 21.42 -48.40
N LEU A 247 0.39 22.49 -48.89
CA LEU A 247 -0.02 23.76 -48.25
C LEU A 247 0.99 24.93 -48.31
N GLN A 248 0.92 25.70 -49.40
CA GLN A 248 1.04 27.16 -49.33
C GLN A 248 -0.25 27.80 -49.88
N PRO A 249 -0.88 28.75 -49.17
CA PRO A 249 -1.92 29.62 -49.72
C PRO A 249 -1.30 30.88 -50.36
N GLU A 250 -1.56 31.03 -51.67
CA GLU A 250 -1.78 32.24 -52.48
C GLU A 250 -1.23 33.61 -52.02
N ARG A 251 -0.46 34.24 -52.93
CA ARG A 251 -0.54 35.68 -53.21
C ARG A 251 -0.43 35.96 -54.72
N ALA A 252 -1.58 36.33 -55.28
CA ALA A 252 -1.88 37.13 -56.47
C ALA A 252 -0.74 37.89 -57.19
N ALA A 253 -0.74 37.83 -58.53
CA ALA A 253 -0.92 38.98 -59.42
C ALA A 253 -0.97 38.56 -60.91
N ASP A 254 -2.06 38.94 -61.58
CA ASP A 254 -2.21 39.48 -62.94
C ASP A 254 -1.61 38.76 -64.18
N ASN A 255 -2.49 38.29 -65.08
CA ASN A 255 -2.73 38.92 -66.40
C ASN A 255 -3.61 38.07 -67.37
N SER A 256 -4.82 38.59 -67.62
CA SER A 256 -5.45 38.90 -68.92
C SER A 256 -5.14 38.10 -70.21
N SER A 257 -6.18 37.52 -70.83
CA SER A 257 -6.43 37.37 -72.30
C SER A 257 -7.64 36.44 -72.55
N VAL A 258 -8.90 36.89 -72.64
CA VAL A 258 -9.66 37.48 -73.79
C VAL A 258 -10.11 36.45 -74.88
N THR A 259 -11.45 36.27 -74.95
CA THR A 259 -12.39 35.92 -76.07
C THR A 259 -12.29 34.54 -76.76
N ALA A 260 -13.35 33.90 -77.31
CA ALA A 260 -14.66 34.36 -77.78
C ALA A 260 -15.75 33.24 -77.81
N ALA A 261 -16.99 33.68 -77.61
CA ALA A 261 -18.32 33.23 -78.07
C ALA A 261 -18.57 31.86 -78.76
N SER A 262 -19.63 31.19 -78.31
CA SER A 262 -20.90 30.94 -79.07
C SER A 262 -21.99 30.36 -78.17
N GLN A 263 -23.24 30.88 -78.27
CA GLN A 263 -24.44 30.39 -77.56
C GLN A 263 -25.27 29.39 -78.42
N PRO A 264 -26.53 29.02 -78.08
CA PRO A 264 -26.87 27.78 -77.38
C PRO A 264 -27.78 26.87 -78.22
N SER A 265 -27.92 25.59 -77.86
CA SER A 265 -29.08 24.82 -78.30
C SER A 265 -29.53 23.87 -77.19
N VAL A 266 -30.82 23.97 -76.87
CA VAL A 266 -31.51 23.14 -75.89
C VAL A 266 -31.76 21.78 -76.54
N SER A 267 -31.17 20.73 -76.00
CA SER A 267 -31.64 19.37 -76.18
C SER A 267 -31.70 18.67 -74.82
N SER A 268 -32.87 18.13 -74.54
CA SER A 268 -33.19 17.31 -73.39
C SER A 268 -32.34 16.05 -73.37
N GLY A 269 -31.40 15.98 -72.44
CA GLY A 269 -30.65 14.79 -72.07
C GLY A 269 -29.85 15.11 -70.83
N ALA A 270 -29.96 14.31 -69.77
CA ALA A 270 -29.12 14.46 -68.58
C ALA A 270 -27.65 14.53 -69.03
N PRO A 271 -26.83 15.45 -68.50
CA PRO A 271 -25.43 15.51 -68.89
C PRO A 271 -24.78 14.18 -68.54
N PRO A 272 -23.93 13.60 -69.41
CA PRO A 272 -23.14 12.45 -69.02
C PRO A 272 -22.29 12.92 -67.85
N ILE A 273 -22.51 12.33 -66.67
CA ILE A 273 -21.65 12.59 -65.51
C ILE A 273 -20.23 12.34 -66.00
N ASP A 274 -19.40 13.38 -65.98
CA ASP A 274 -18.01 13.28 -66.43
C ASP A 274 -17.31 12.28 -65.52
N MET A 275 -17.09 11.07 -66.06
CA MET A 275 -16.49 9.95 -65.34
C MET A 275 -15.12 10.31 -64.77
N ARG A 276 -14.46 11.34 -65.34
CA ARG A 276 -13.18 11.87 -64.86
C ARG A 276 -13.30 12.57 -63.51
N ILE A 277 -14.33 13.40 -63.31
CA ILE A 277 -14.62 14.07 -62.04
C ILE A 277 -15.01 13.05 -60.96
N VAL A 278 -15.75 12.00 -61.34
CA VAL A 278 -16.11 10.91 -60.42
C VAL A 278 -14.86 10.13 -60.01
N SER A 279 -13.93 9.86 -60.93
CA SER A 279 -12.65 9.22 -60.61
C SER A 279 -11.78 10.05 -59.67
N GLU A 280 -11.66 11.36 -59.91
CA GLU A 280 -10.92 12.28 -59.04
C GLU A 280 -11.53 12.38 -57.63
N LEU A 281 -12.87 12.40 -57.53
CA LEU A 281 -13.57 12.38 -56.25
C LEU A 281 -13.32 11.07 -55.49
N VAL A 282 -13.31 9.92 -56.18
CA VAL A 282 -13.01 8.62 -55.57
C VAL A 282 -11.56 8.56 -55.09
N GLU A 283 -10.61 9.14 -55.82
CA GLU A 283 -9.22 9.26 -55.38
C GLU A 283 -9.09 10.18 -54.15
N CYS A 284 -9.76 11.32 -54.15
CA CYS A 284 -9.75 12.24 -53.01
C CYS A 284 -10.37 11.61 -51.74
N CYS A 285 -11.47 10.85 -51.89
CA CYS A 285 -12.05 10.07 -50.80
C CYS A 285 -11.08 9.00 -50.27
N ARG A 286 -10.36 8.30 -51.17
CA ARG A 286 -9.37 7.28 -50.81
C ARG A 286 -8.21 7.89 -50.02
N GLU A 287 -7.67 9.02 -50.48
CA GLU A 287 -6.59 9.73 -49.80
C GLU A 287 -7.03 10.24 -48.41
N LEU A 288 -8.27 10.73 -48.30
CA LEU A 288 -8.83 11.14 -47.01
C LEU A 288 -8.95 9.95 -46.04
N GLU A 289 -9.41 8.80 -46.53
CA GLU A 289 -9.51 7.56 -45.74
C GLU A 289 -8.13 7.01 -45.34
N GLU A 290 -7.14 7.11 -46.21
CA GLU A 290 -5.74 6.75 -45.94
C GLU A 290 -5.11 7.68 -44.92
N GLY A 291 -5.30 8.99 -45.07
CA GLY A 291 -4.87 10.01 -44.12
C GLY A 291 -5.50 9.81 -42.74
N HIS A 292 -6.80 9.49 -42.68
CA HIS A 292 -7.49 9.18 -41.43
C HIS A 292 -6.93 7.91 -40.76
N ARG A 293 -6.64 6.85 -41.53
CA ARG A 293 -6.02 5.62 -41.03
C ARG A 293 -4.61 5.86 -40.50
N ALA A 294 -3.78 6.60 -41.24
CA ALA A 294 -2.42 6.97 -40.82
C ALA A 294 -2.43 7.83 -39.55
N TRP A 295 -3.33 8.81 -39.47
CA TRP A 295 -3.52 9.63 -38.27
C TRP A 295 -3.93 8.79 -37.05
N LEU A 296 -4.88 7.86 -37.20
CA LEU A 296 -5.27 6.95 -36.12
C LEU A 296 -4.12 6.03 -35.69
N ALA A 297 -3.33 5.52 -36.62
CA ALA A 297 -2.15 4.70 -36.33
C ALA A 297 -1.12 5.49 -35.52
N HIS A 298 -0.78 6.71 -35.97
CA HIS A 298 0.12 7.61 -35.25
C HIS A 298 -0.42 7.99 -33.87
N ARG A 299 -1.73 8.26 -33.72
CA ARG A 299 -2.35 8.53 -32.42
C ARG A 299 -2.25 7.33 -31.47
N LYS A 300 -2.49 6.11 -31.98
CA LYS A 300 -2.33 4.87 -31.20
C LYS A 300 -0.89 4.64 -30.78
N GLU A 301 0.05 4.86 -31.70
CA GLU A 301 1.48 4.73 -31.42
C GLU A 301 1.95 5.74 -30.36
N ASN A 302 1.57 7.00 -30.48
CA ASN A 302 1.90 8.02 -29.49
C ASN A 302 1.28 7.72 -28.12
N ALA A 303 0.03 7.28 -28.09
CA ALA A 303 -0.62 6.86 -26.85
C ALA A 303 0.10 5.66 -26.22
N TRP A 304 0.63 4.75 -27.02
CA TRP A 304 1.39 3.61 -26.54
C TRP A 304 2.77 4.02 -25.99
N ARG A 305 3.49 4.89 -26.70
CA ARG A 305 4.78 5.46 -26.24
C ARG A 305 4.60 6.20 -24.91
N LEU A 306 3.53 6.99 -24.77
CA LEU A 306 3.20 7.69 -23.52
C LEU A 306 2.97 6.69 -22.38
N LYS A 307 2.07 5.72 -22.56
CA LYS A 307 1.78 4.69 -21.55
C LYS A 307 3.02 3.93 -21.10
N ARG A 308 3.93 3.63 -22.03
CA ARG A 308 5.19 2.97 -21.72
C ARG A 308 6.06 3.82 -20.78
N VAL A 309 6.21 5.11 -21.06
CA VAL A 309 7.00 6.03 -20.23
C VAL A 309 6.34 6.23 -18.86
N GLU A 310 5.00 6.32 -18.81
CA GLU A 310 4.25 6.35 -17.55
C GLU A 310 4.52 5.11 -16.69
N LEU A 311 4.47 3.93 -17.30
CA LEU A 311 4.76 2.67 -16.61
C LEU A 311 6.21 2.61 -16.11
N GLN A 312 7.17 3.12 -16.90
CA GLN A 312 8.57 3.22 -16.48
C GLN A 312 8.72 4.15 -15.27
N LEU A 313 8.07 5.30 -15.28
CA LEU A 313 8.09 6.24 -14.15
C LEU A 313 7.49 5.60 -12.90
N GLU A 314 6.39 4.85 -13.04
CA GLU A 314 5.76 4.14 -11.92
C GLU A 314 6.66 3.03 -11.36
N SER A 315 7.35 2.28 -12.23
CA SER A 315 8.27 1.21 -11.82
C SER A 315 9.50 1.77 -11.10
N GLU A 316 10.05 2.90 -11.56
CA GLU A 316 11.17 3.59 -10.90
C GLU A 316 10.77 4.18 -9.55
N LYS A 317 9.59 4.82 -9.48
CA LYS A 317 9.03 5.28 -8.20
C LYS A 317 8.85 4.10 -7.24
N ALA A 318 8.40 2.95 -7.71
CA ALA A 318 8.27 1.75 -6.90
C ALA A 318 9.63 1.20 -6.43
N CYS A 319 10.64 1.21 -7.31
CA CYS A 319 11.99 0.81 -6.96
C CYS A 319 12.58 1.70 -5.87
N LYS A 320 12.49 3.02 -6.03
CA LYS A 320 12.94 4.00 -5.03
C LYS A 320 12.24 3.86 -3.68
N ARG A 321 10.94 3.53 -3.68
CA ARG A 321 10.22 3.21 -2.43
C ARG A 321 10.79 1.97 -1.75
N ARG A 322 11.07 0.89 -2.49
CA ARG A 322 11.66 -0.34 -1.93
C ARG A 322 13.07 -0.10 -1.38
N GLU A 323 13.89 0.69 -2.07
CA GLU A 323 15.22 1.07 -1.58
C GLU A 323 15.14 1.80 -0.23
N LYS A 324 14.26 2.80 -0.10
CA LYS A 324 14.04 3.51 1.16
C LYS A 324 13.55 2.59 2.28
N ILE A 325 12.66 1.64 1.96
CA ILE A 325 12.19 0.66 2.94
C ILE A 325 13.36 -0.21 3.41
N LYS A 326 14.18 -0.73 2.50
CA LYS A 326 15.37 -1.54 2.84
C LYS A 326 16.38 -0.75 3.69
N GLU A 327 16.57 0.54 3.42
CA GLU A 327 17.43 1.42 4.21
C GLU A 327 16.87 1.65 5.63
N ILE A 328 15.56 1.82 5.76
CA ILE A 328 14.92 1.93 7.08
C ILE A 328 15.05 0.60 7.82
N GLU A 329 14.77 -0.52 7.16
CA GLU A 329 14.90 -1.86 7.74
C GLU A 329 16.34 -2.16 8.20
N SER A 330 17.36 -1.75 7.44
CA SER A 330 18.75 -1.94 7.87
C SER A 330 19.10 -1.08 9.09
N LYS A 331 18.61 0.16 9.16
CA LYS A 331 18.78 1.02 10.34
C LYS A 331 18.06 0.48 11.56
N VAL A 332 16.85 -0.06 11.38
CA VAL A 332 16.09 -0.70 12.47
C VAL A 332 16.86 -1.92 13.00
N ARG A 333 17.33 -2.81 12.12
CA ARG A 333 18.13 -3.97 12.53
C ARG A 333 19.40 -3.56 13.28
N ALA A 334 20.14 -2.55 12.80
CA ALA A 334 21.34 -2.08 13.48
C ALA A 334 21.04 -1.57 14.91
N LEU A 335 19.97 -0.78 15.07
CA LEU A 335 19.56 -0.29 16.40
C LEU A 335 19.10 -1.42 17.32
N GLU A 336 18.39 -2.43 16.79
CA GLU A 336 18.00 -3.63 17.55
C GLU A 336 19.22 -4.44 17.98
N GLU A 337 20.24 -4.56 17.14
CA GLU A 337 21.51 -5.20 17.47
C GLU A 337 22.28 -4.45 18.55
N GLU A 338 22.37 -3.12 18.47
CA GLU A 338 22.97 -2.27 19.51
C GLU A 338 22.25 -2.43 20.85
N GLN A 339 20.91 -2.38 20.85
CA GLN A 339 20.11 -2.58 22.06
C GLN A 339 20.34 -3.97 22.67
N ARG A 340 20.38 -5.02 21.85
CA ARG A 340 20.65 -6.38 22.30
C ARG A 340 22.03 -6.50 22.96
N LEU A 341 23.07 -5.96 22.32
CA LEU A 341 24.42 -5.98 22.87
C LEU A 341 24.53 -5.23 24.20
N MET A 342 23.83 -4.09 24.34
CA MET A 342 23.77 -3.36 25.60
C MET A 342 23.09 -4.17 26.71
N LEU A 343 22.00 -4.87 26.40
CA LEU A 343 21.31 -5.75 27.35
C LEU A 343 22.18 -6.94 27.74
N GLU A 344 22.84 -7.58 26.78
CA GLU A 344 23.77 -8.70 27.04
C GLU A 344 24.93 -8.26 27.94
N ARG A 345 25.48 -7.06 27.73
CA ARG A 345 26.51 -6.48 28.59
C ARG A 345 26.01 -6.29 30.03
N ILE A 346 24.85 -5.67 30.19
CA ILE A 346 24.24 -5.46 31.51
C ILE A 346 23.99 -6.81 32.20
N GLU A 347 23.46 -7.78 31.46
CA GLU A 347 23.18 -9.12 31.99
C GLU A 347 24.47 -9.85 32.41
N ALA A 348 25.55 -9.71 31.64
CA ALA A 348 26.86 -10.25 31.98
C ALA A 348 27.42 -9.62 33.28
N GLU A 349 27.33 -8.30 33.41
CA GLU A 349 27.75 -7.57 34.62
C GLU A 349 26.98 -8.05 35.86
N TYR A 350 25.65 -8.24 35.77
CA TYR A 350 24.85 -8.77 36.88
C TYR A 350 25.14 -10.26 37.17
N ARG A 351 25.36 -11.08 36.13
CA ARG A 351 25.77 -12.48 36.31
C ARG A 351 27.10 -12.57 37.04
N GLU A 352 28.06 -11.73 36.71
CA GLU A 352 29.36 -11.69 37.40
C GLU A 352 29.20 -11.30 38.88
N GLN A 353 28.39 -10.27 39.18
CA GLN A 353 28.07 -9.90 40.55
C GLN A 353 27.43 -11.05 41.34
N LEU A 354 26.50 -11.78 40.73
CA LEU A 354 25.89 -12.96 41.35
C LEU A 354 26.91 -14.08 41.60
N LEU A 355 27.85 -14.30 40.67
CA LEU A 355 28.90 -15.30 40.84
C LEU A 355 29.86 -14.94 41.97
N VAL A 356 30.22 -13.66 42.12
CA VAL A 356 31.04 -13.18 43.25
C VAL A 356 30.32 -13.43 44.57
N LEU A 357 29.05 -13.01 44.68
CA LEU A 357 28.25 -13.23 45.88
C LEU A 357 28.11 -14.71 46.25
N ARG A 358 27.93 -15.58 45.24
CA ARG A 358 27.87 -17.03 45.46
C ARG A 358 29.18 -17.57 46.04
N ARG A 359 30.33 -17.20 45.47
CA ARG A 359 31.64 -17.62 45.99
C ARG A 359 31.87 -17.14 47.42
N ASP A 360 31.43 -15.93 47.75
CA ASP A 360 31.54 -15.40 49.12
C ASP A 360 30.67 -16.17 50.12
N VAL A 361 29.46 -16.60 49.70
CA VAL A 361 28.59 -17.45 50.52
C VAL A 361 29.25 -18.82 50.72
N ASP A 362 29.68 -19.47 49.64
CA ASP A 362 30.33 -20.80 49.70
C ASP A 362 31.60 -20.75 50.58
N ALA A 363 32.40 -19.69 50.47
CA ALA A 363 33.58 -19.49 51.30
C ALA A 363 33.25 -19.29 52.79
N LYS A 364 32.15 -18.59 53.10
CA LYS A 364 31.66 -18.45 54.49
C LYS A 364 31.14 -19.77 55.03
N GLU A 365 30.38 -20.53 54.24
CA GLU A 365 29.90 -21.86 54.61
C GLU A 365 31.07 -22.82 54.87
N GLN A 366 32.08 -22.81 54.00
CA GLN A 366 33.28 -23.64 54.17
C GLN A 366 34.04 -23.28 55.45
N LYS A 367 34.20 -21.99 55.76
CA LYS A 367 34.80 -21.56 57.04
C LYS A 367 34.00 -22.05 58.25
N LEU A 368 32.67 -21.99 58.20
CA LEU A 368 31.81 -22.50 59.27
C LEU A 368 31.94 -24.03 59.39
N ALA A 369 32.01 -24.75 58.27
CA ALA A 369 32.20 -26.20 58.24
C ALA A 369 33.57 -26.60 58.82
N GLU A 370 34.65 -25.91 58.48
CA GLU A 370 35.99 -26.12 59.05
C GLU A 370 36.00 -25.85 60.56
N GLN A 371 35.38 -24.76 61.02
CA GLN A 371 35.24 -24.47 62.46
C GLN A 371 34.44 -25.56 63.17
N TRP A 372 33.36 -26.04 62.57
CA TRP A 372 32.54 -27.12 63.11
C TRP A 372 33.33 -28.43 63.19
N ALA A 373 34.03 -28.82 62.12
CA ALA A 373 34.89 -29.99 62.08
C ALA A 373 36.02 -29.92 63.12
N ALA A 374 36.66 -28.76 63.28
CA ALA A 374 37.70 -28.56 64.31
C ALA A 374 37.17 -28.65 65.75
N LYS A 375 35.91 -28.24 65.99
CA LYS A 375 35.24 -28.45 67.28
C LYS A 375 34.92 -29.93 67.49
N HIS A 376 34.38 -30.60 66.48
CA HIS A 376 34.08 -32.03 66.53
C HIS A 376 35.34 -32.86 66.79
N LEU A 377 36.45 -32.57 66.12
CA LEU A 377 37.74 -33.25 66.31
C LEU A 377 38.32 -33.04 67.72
N ARG A 378 38.12 -31.86 68.32
CA ARG A 378 38.51 -31.61 69.71
C ARG A 378 37.68 -32.44 70.68
N LEU A 379 36.36 -32.52 70.44
CA LEU A 379 35.46 -33.33 71.25
C LEU A 379 35.81 -34.83 71.15
N THR A 380 36.05 -35.35 69.95
CA THR A 380 36.42 -36.76 69.77
C THR A 380 37.73 -37.10 70.48
N LYS A 381 38.76 -36.25 70.35
CA LYS A 381 40.03 -36.42 71.08
C LYS A 381 39.83 -36.40 72.61
N PHE A 382 38.97 -35.52 73.12
CA PHE A 382 38.64 -35.47 74.54
C PHE A 382 37.96 -36.77 75.02
N LEU A 383 37.02 -37.30 74.23
CA LEU A 383 36.36 -38.57 74.54
C LEU A 383 37.33 -39.76 74.50
N GLU A 384 38.26 -39.81 73.55
CA GLU A 384 39.31 -40.83 73.47
C GLU A 384 40.26 -40.80 74.67
N GLN A 385 40.63 -39.61 75.15
CA GLN A 385 41.43 -39.45 76.38
C GLN A 385 40.68 -39.97 77.60
N MET A 386 39.40 -39.62 77.75
CA MET A 386 38.56 -40.10 78.85
C MET A 386 38.40 -41.63 78.83
N ALA A 387 38.16 -42.22 77.65
CA ALA A 387 38.08 -43.66 77.49
C ALA A 387 39.40 -44.37 77.83
N SER A 388 40.54 -43.78 77.47
CA SER A 388 41.87 -44.32 77.78
C SER A 388 42.17 -44.26 79.28
N CYS A 389 41.82 -43.17 79.97
CA CYS A 389 41.95 -43.06 81.42
C CYS A 389 41.05 -44.06 82.16
N ALA A 390 39.82 -44.28 81.68
CA ALA A 390 38.92 -45.27 82.25
C ALA A 390 39.45 -46.71 82.10
N HIS A 391 40.10 -47.03 80.97
CA HIS A 391 40.77 -48.31 80.78
C HIS A 391 42.02 -48.50 81.66
N ALA A 392 42.75 -47.42 81.97
CA ALA A 392 43.95 -47.47 82.81
C ALA A 392 43.64 -47.66 84.31
N ASN A 393 42.53 -47.11 84.81
CA ASN A 393 42.10 -47.25 86.21
C ASN A 393 41.31 -48.54 86.51
N GLY A 394 41.01 -49.36 85.50
CA GLY A 394 40.25 -50.61 85.62
C GLY A 394 41.09 -51.89 85.64
N ARG A 395 42.41 -51.81 85.85
CA ARG A 395 43.32 -52.96 85.99
C ARG A 395 43.92 -53.05 87.38
#